data_AF-A0A1Y0NDQ8-F1
#
_entry.id   AF-A0A1Y0NDQ8-F1
#
_cell.length_a   1.000
_cell.length_b   1.000
_cell.length_c   1.000
_cell.angle_alpha   90.00
_cell.angle_beta   90.00
_cell.angle_gamma   90.00
#
_symmetry.space_group_name_H-M   'P 1'
#
loop_
_entity.id
_entity.type
_entity.pdbx_description
1 polymer ?
#
loop_
_entity_poly.entity_id
_entity_poly.type
_entity_poly.pdbx_seq_one_letter_code
_entity_poly.pdbx_strand_id
1 'polypeptide(L)' 'MNPSATYPELIATYRRAAADAAHKQGLIQAVAKKGPAAIKAAMETAAKAEKRKATFAKKLADLGVEIPD' A
#
# COMPACT_ATOMS: atom_id res chain seq x y z
N MET A 1 21.63 3.97 -17.25
CA MET A 1 20.40 4.72 -16.89
C MET A 1 19.89 4.15 -15.58
N ASN A 2 19.69 4.98 -14.54
CA ASN A 2 19.10 4.52 -13.28
C ASN A 2 17.59 4.30 -13.49
N PRO A 3 17.07 3.06 -13.42
CA PRO A 3 15.66 2.79 -13.65
C PRO A 3 14.76 3.55 -12.66
N SER A 4 15.22 3.80 -11.43
CA SER A 4 14.50 4.60 -10.43
C SER A 4 14.37 6.08 -10.81
N ALA A 5 15.30 6.63 -11.60
CA ALA A 5 15.19 8.00 -12.14
C ALA A 5 14.27 8.06 -13.37
N THR A 6 13.98 6.92 -13.98
CA THR A 6 13.11 6.80 -15.16
C THR A 6 11.63 6.81 -14.80
N TYR A 7 11.25 6.34 -13.59
CA TYR A 7 9.84 6.20 -13.18
C TYR A 7 9.49 6.89 -11.84
N PRO A 8 9.78 8.19 -11.67
CA PRO A 8 9.54 8.90 -10.40
C PRO A 8 8.06 8.92 -9.99
N GLU A 9 7.14 9.06 -10.96
CA GLU A 9 5.70 9.08 -10.72
C GLU A 9 5.16 7.72 -10.21
N LEU A 10 5.71 6.61 -10.73
CA LEU A 10 5.31 5.27 -10.31
C LEU A 10 5.80 4.97 -8.89
N ILE A 11 7.02 5.42 -8.55
CA ILE A 11 7.56 5.35 -7.19
C ILE A 11 6.73 6.20 -6.23
N ALA A 12 6.37 7.44 -6.61
CA ALA A 12 5.50 8.30 -5.81
C ALA A 12 4.12 7.67 -5.58
N THR A 13 3.57 7.02 -6.61
CA THR A 13 2.30 6.28 -6.52
C THR A 13 2.41 5.09 -5.57
N TYR A 14 3.49 4.31 -5.66
CA TYR A 14 3.77 3.22 -4.72
C TYR A 14 3.85 3.74 -3.28
N ARG A 15 4.60 4.82 -3.02
CA ARG A 15 4.73 5.41 -1.68
C ARG A 15 3.39 5.88 -1.11
N ARG A 16 2.54 6.51 -1.93
CA ARG A 16 1.17 6.87 -1.51
C ARG A 16 0.33 5.64 -1.19
N ALA A 17 0.42 4.58 -2.01
CA ALA A 17 -0.28 3.33 -1.75
C ALA A 17 0.23 2.62 -0.47
N ALA A 18 1.53 2.69 -0.18
CA ALA A 18 2.11 2.16 1.04
C ALA A 18 1.64 2.93 2.29
N ALA A 19 1.63 4.27 2.24
CA ALA A 19 1.11 5.10 3.32
C ALA A 19 -0.39 4.86 3.56
N ASP A 20 -1.17 4.70 2.49
CA ASP A 20 -2.60 4.37 2.56
C ASP A 20 -2.84 2.99 3.18
N ALA A 21 -2.04 1.98 2.82
CA ALA A 21 -2.12 0.66 3.42
C ALA A 21 -1.81 0.70 4.93
N ALA A 22 -0.73 1.38 5.33
CA ALA A 22 -0.37 1.56 6.73
C ALA A 22 -1.46 2.30 7.52
N HIS A 23 -2.04 3.36 6.95
CA HIS A 23 -3.14 4.10 7.57
C HIS A 23 -4.38 3.21 7.77
N LYS A 24 -4.76 2.43 6.76
CA LYS A 24 -5.91 1.51 6.84
C LYS A 24 -5.68 0.36 7.81
N GLN A 25 -4.45 -0.12 7.95
CA GLN A 25 -4.10 -1.07 9.00
C GLN A 25 -4.26 -0.44 10.39
N GLY A 26 -3.80 0.79 10.59
CA GLY A 26 -4.01 1.54 11.84
C GLY A 26 -5.48 1.74 12.19
N LEU A 27 -6.34 1.94 11.19
CA LEU A 27 -7.79 2.07 11.39
C LEU A 27 -8.44 0.82 11.99
N ILE A 28 -7.87 -0.38 11.81
CA ILE A 28 -8.40 -1.63 12.40
C ILE A 28 -8.44 -1.50 13.93
N GLN A 29 -7.37 -0.98 14.54
CA GLN A 29 -7.32 -0.74 15.98
C GLN A 29 -8.27 0.38 16.40
N ALA A 30 -8.39 1.44 15.60
CA ALA A 30 -9.30 2.55 15.88
C ALA A 30 -10.78 2.12 15.89
N VAL A 31 -11.17 1.19 15.00
CA VAL A 31 -12.54 0.66 14.94
C VAL A 31 -12.78 -0.51 15.89
N ALA A 32 -11.78 -0.96 16.64
CA ALA A 32 -11.94 -2.08 17.57
C ALA A 32 -13.07 -1.85 18.59
N LYS A 33 -13.27 -0.59 19.01
CA LYS A 33 -14.34 -0.16 19.91
C LYS A 33 -15.75 -0.21 19.30
N LYS A 34 -15.86 -0.36 17.97
CA LYS A 34 -17.14 -0.38 17.24
C LYS A 34 -17.69 -1.80 17.03
N GLY A 35 -16.96 -2.83 17.46
CA GLY A 35 -17.39 -4.22 17.39
C GLY A 35 -16.87 -5.01 16.17
N PRO A 36 -17.13 -6.33 16.12
CA PRO A 36 -16.46 -7.27 15.21
C PRO A 36 -16.77 -7.01 13.73
N ALA A 37 -17.97 -6.53 13.39
CA ALA A 37 -18.34 -6.19 12.02
C ALA A 37 -17.49 -5.03 11.47
N ALA A 38 -17.25 -4.00 12.29
CA ALA A 38 -16.43 -2.86 11.92
C ALA A 38 -14.95 -3.26 11.74
N ILE A 39 -14.43 -4.12 12.63
CA ILE A 39 -13.09 -4.69 12.51
C ILE A 39 -12.95 -5.45 11.19
N LYS A 40 -13.90 -6.34 10.87
CA LYS A 40 -13.86 -7.10 9.61
C LYS A 40 -13.85 -6.20 8.38
N ALA A 41 -14.70 -5.17 8.35
CA ALA A 41 -14.74 -4.20 7.25
C ALA A 41 -13.42 -3.41 7.11
N ALA A 42 -12.82 -3.00 8.24
CA ALA A 42 -11.51 -2.35 8.23
C ALA A 42 -10.39 -3.29 7.76
N MET A 43 -10.42 -4.55 8.17
CA MET A 43 -9.48 -5.58 7.70
C MET A 43 -9.59 -5.81 6.20
N GLU A 44 -10.80 -5.94 5.65
CA GLU A 44 -11.01 -6.09 4.20
C GLU A 44 -10.51 -4.86 3.43
N THR A 45 -10.71 -3.67 3.99
CA THR A 45 -10.25 -2.41 3.39
C THR A 45 -8.71 -2.30 3.42
N ALA A 46 -8.08 -2.67 4.53
CA ALA A 46 -6.63 -2.76 4.64
C ALA A 46 -6.05 -3.80 3.67
N ALA A 47 -6.66 -4.99 3.56
CA ALA A 47 -6.25 -6.02 2.63
C ALA A 47 -6.33 -5.57 1.16
N LYS A 48 -7.37 -4.81 0.78
CA LYS A 48 -7.47 -4.22 -0.56
C LYS A 48 -6.38 -3.18 -0.83
N ALA A 49 -6.03 -2.38 0.18
CA ALA A 49 -4.94 -1.40 0.05
C ALA A 49 -3.57 -2.09 -0.09
N GLU A 50 -3.32 -3.16 0.66
CA GLU A 50 -2.08 -3.94 0.54
C GLU A 50 -1.97 -4.59 -0.85
N LYS A 51 -3.07 -5.10 -1.41
CA LYS A 51 -3.10 -5.60 -2.80
C LYS A 51 -2.78 -4.51 -3.84
N ARG A 52 -3.23 -3.27 -3.62
CA ARG A 52 -2.88 -2.13 -4.49
C ARG A 52 -1.39 -1.82 -4.40
N LYS A 53 -0.83 -1.73 -3.18
CA LYS A 53 0.61 -1.58 -2.95
C LYS A 53 1.40 -2.69 -3.65
N ALA A 54 1.00 -3.95 -3.48
CA ALA A 54 1.66 -5.10 -4.11
C ALA A 54 1.60 -5.06 -5.65
N THR A 55 0.52 -4.54 -6.23
CA THR A 55 0.40 -4.35 -7.69
C THR A 55 1.39 -3.31 -8.20
N PHE A 56 1.57 -2.18 -7.48
CA PHE A 56 2.57 -1.18 -7.85
C PHE A 56 4.00 -1.68 -7.61
N ALA A 57 4.23 -2.44 -6.53
CA ALA A 57 5.50 -3.10 -6.27
C ALA A 57 5.88 -4.04 -7.41
N LYS A 58 4.94 -4.87 -7.87
CA LYS A 58 5.17 -5.77 -9.01
C LYS A 58 5.50 -4.99 -10.29
N LYS A 59 4.76 -3.92 -10.59
CA LYS A 59 5.07 -3.06 -11.74
C LYS A 59 6.48 -2.45 -11.66
N LEU A 60 6.92 -2.06 -10.46
CA LEU A 60 8.26 -1.52 -10.26
C LEU A 60 9.34 -2.61 -10.42
N ALA A 61 9.08 -3.82 -9.90
CA ALA A 61 9.96 -4.97 -10.08
C ALA A 61 10.09 -5.39 -11.55
N ASP A 62 8.99 -5.44 -12.30
CA ASP A 62 8.99 -5.75 -13.74
C ASP A 62 9.80 -4.72 -14.56
N LEU A 63 9.94 -3.49 -14.05
CA LEU A 63 10.73 -2.41 -14.65
C LEU A 63 12.19 -2.36 -14.13
N GLY A 64 12.58 -3.32 -13.28
CA GLY A 64 13.91 -3.34 -12.66
C GLY A 64 14.16 -2.18 -11.69
N VAL A 65 13.10 -1.56 -11.17
CA VAL A 65 13.18 -0.48 -10.19
C VAL A 65 13.20 -1.09 -8.80
N GLU A 66 14.38 -1.11 -8.18
CA GLU A 66 14.48 -1.37 -6.74
C GLU A 66 13.93 -0.15 -6.00
N ILE A 67 12.91 -0.40 -5.17
CA ILE A 67 12.36 0.61 -4.28
C ILE A 67 13.23 0.57 -3.02
N PRO A 68 14.01 1.62 -2.72
CA PRO A 68 14.69 1.69 -1.44
C PRO A 68 13.63 1.77 -0.34
N ASP A 69 13.81 0.92 0.68
CA ASP A 69 12.99 0.86 1.90
C ASP A 69 12.84 2.25 2.54
#